data_AF-A0A4U9CXR4-F1
#
_entry.id   AF-A0A4U9CXR4-F1
#
_cell.length_a   1.000
_cell.length_b   1.000
_cell.length_c   1.000
_cell.angle_alpha   90.00
_cell.angle_beta   90.00
_cell.angle_gamma   90.00
#
_symmetry.space_group_name_H-M   'P 1'
#
loop_
_entity.id
_entity.type
_entity.pdbx_description
1 polymer ?
#
loop_
_entity_poly.entity_id
_entity_poly.type
_entity_poly.pdbx_seq_one_letter_code
_entity_poly.pdbx_strand_id
1 'polypeptide(L)'
;MNSTMLRVTNRIIERSRDTRAAYLARINQAKTDTVHRAQLACGNLAHGFAACQSDDKASLKSMLRNNIAIITSYNDMLSAHQPYESYPNIIRKALHSVNAVGQVAGGVPAMCDGVTQGQDGMELSLLSREVIAMSAAIGLSHNMFDGALYLGVCDKIVPGLTMAALSFGHLPSVFIPSGPMASGLANKEKVRIRQLYAEGKVDRMALLESEAASYHAPGTCTFYGTANTNQMVVEFMGMQLPGSSFVHPDAELREALTVAAARQVTRLTGNGNEWMPLGQNVRRESGG
;
A
#
# COMPACT_ATOMS: atom_id res chain seq x y z
N MET A 1 -0.56 -31.80 8.92
CA MET A 1 0.35 -30.84 8.24
C MET A 1 1.51 -31.61 7.62
N ASN A 2 1.94 -31.27 6.40
CA ASN A 2 3.03 -31.97 5.69
C ASN A 2 4.35 -31.89 6.49
N SER A 3 5.06 -33.00 6.67
CA SER A 3 6.27 -33.08 7.51
C SER A 3 7.42 -32.21 6.99
N THR A 4 7.54 -32.06 5.67
CA THR A 4 8.51 -31.16 5.04
C THR A 4 8.18 -29.71 5.32
N MET A 5 6.90 -29.32 5.21
CA MET A 5 6.45 -27.96 5.55
C MET A 5 6.78 -27.63 7.01
N LEU A 6 6.43 -28.50 7.96
CA LEU A 6 6.70 -28.28 9.38
C LEU A 6 8.20 -28.13 9.65
N ARG A 7 9.05 -28.96 9.04
CA ARG A 7 10.51 -28.88 9.16
C ARG A 7 11.06 -27.54 8.63
N VAL A 8 10.56 -27.08 7.48
CA VAL A 8 10.99 -25.80 6.89
C VAL A 8 10.53 -24.62 7.76
N THR A 9 9.28 -24.63 8.21
CA THR A 9 8.73 -23.60 9.12
C THR A 9 9.54 -23.53 10.42
N ASN A 10 9.79 -24.66 11.08
CA ASN A 10 10.57 -24.72 12.32
C ASN A 10 12.02 -24.22 12.11
N ARG A 11 12.65 -24.56 10.97
CA ARG A 11 13.98 -24.05 10.64
C ARG A 11 13.99 -22.53 10.48
N ILE A 12 12.96 -21.94 9.87
CA ILE A 12 12.85 -20.48 9.71
C ILE A 12 12.59 -19.81 11.06
N ILE A 13 11.72 -20.40 11.90
CA ILE A 13 11.44 -19.94 13.27
C ILE A 13 12.73 -19.90 14.08
N GLU A 14 13.52 -20.98 14.08
CA GLU A 14 14.75 -21.05 14.86
C GLU A 14 15.80 -20.07 14.33
N ARG A 15 16.04 -20.05 13.00
CA ARG A 15 17.02 -19.14 12.38
C ARG A 15 16.73 -17.66 12.67
N SER A 16 15.45 -17.29 12.75
CA SER A 16 15.05 -15.89 12.94
C SER A 16 14.76 -15.52 14.39
N ARG A 17 14.88 -16.45 15.36
CA ARG A 17 14.48 -16.26 16.76
C ARG A 17 15.01 -14.95 17.34
N ASP A 18 16.32 -14.77 17.32
CA ASP A 18 16.97 -13.66 18.01
C ASP A 18 16.71 -12.33 17.29
N THR A 19 16.76 -12.31 15.95
CA THR A 19 16.48 -11.10 15.16
C THR A 19 15.02 -10.66 15.26
N ARG A 20 14.08 -11.59 15.33
CA ARG A 20 12.66 -11.28 15.54
C ARG A 20 12.39 -10.81 16.98
N ALA A 21 13.02 -11.43 17.97
CA ALA A 21 12.90 -10.99 19.36
C ALA A 21 13.39 -9.55 19.52
N ALA A 22 14.55 -9.22 18.95
CA ALA A 22 15.08 -7.86 18.92
C ALA A 22 14.14 -6.89 18.19
N TYR A 23 13.58 -7.29 17.04
CA TYR A 23 12.60 -6.49 16.32
C TYR A 23 11.36 -6.20 17.16
N LEU A 24 10.75 -7.22 17.77
CA LEU A 24 9.55 -7.06 18.59
C LEU A 24 9.83 -6.23 19.85
N ALA A 25 11.01 -6.37 20.46
CA ALA A 25 11.44 -5.51 21.56
C ALA A 25 11.48 -4.04 21.14
N ARG A 26 12.05 -3.73 19.96
CA ARG A 26 12.05 -2.37 19.39
C ARG A 26 10.64 -1.84 19.14
N ILE A 27 9.75 -2.68 18.60
CA ILE A 27 8.35 -2.31 18.37
C ILE A 27 7.63 -2.00 19.69
N ASN A 28 7.85 -2.82 20.73
CA ASN A 28 7.25 -2.59 22.03
C ASN A 28 7.81 -1.35 22.75
N GLN A 29 9.10 -1.04 22.57
CA GLN A 29 9.71 0.20 23.10
C GLN A 29 9.13 1.45 22.41
N ALA A 30 8.78 1.34 21.13
CA ALA A 30 8.15 2.41 20.39
C ALA A 30 6.64 2.51 20.64
N LYS A 31 6.04 1.65 21.46
CA LYS A 31 4.62 1.74 21.82
C LYS A 31 4.36 2.96 22.69
N THR A 32 3.23 3.62 22.47
CA THR A 32 2.69 4.63 23.38
C THR A 32 1.33 4.22 23.95
N ASP A 33 1.05 4.63 25.18
CA ASP A 33 -0.26 4.43 25.84
C ASP A 33 -1.29 5.50 25.44
N THR A 34 -0.85 6.54 24.73
CA THR A 34 -1.66 7.65 24.20
C THR A 34 -1.26 7.93 22.75
N VAL A 35 -1.91 8.87 22.06
CA VAL A 35 -1.50 9.27 20.71
C VAL A 35 -0.05 9.76 20.70
N HIS A 36 0.77 9.28 19.76
CA HIS A 36 2.21 9.58 19.74
C HIS A 36 2.49 11.08 19.69
N ARG A 37 1.66 11.82 18.96
CA ARG A 37 1.79 13.27 18.81
C ARG A 37 1.63 14.06 20.11
N ALA A 38 1.07 13.48 21.18
CA ALA A 38 0.95 14.14 22.48
C ALA A 38 2.31 14.48 23.10
N GLN A 39 3.39 13.85 22.64
CA GLN A 39 4.77 14.10 23.07
C GLN A 39 5.45 15.24 22.30
N LEU A 40 4.82 15.76 21.25
CA LEU A 40 5.39 16.82 20.42
C LEU A 40 5.19 18.20 21.07
N ALA A 41 6.18 19.08 20.88
CA ALA A 41 6.06 20.48 21.28
C ALA A 41 4.91 21.17 20.52
N CYS A 42 4.28 22.17 21.14
CA CYS A 42 3.16 22.91 20.54
C CYS A 42 3.49 23.51 19.16
N GLY A 43 4.74 23.94 18.94
CA GLY A 43 5.20 24.40 17.63
C GLY A 43 5.12 23.31 16.57
N ASN A 44 5.63 22.11 16.85
CA ASN A 44 5.60 20.97 15.94
C ASN A 44 4.15 20.57 15.60
N LEU A 45 3.29 20.55 16.62
CA LEU A 45 1.86 20.29 16.44
C LEU A 45 1.20 21.32 15.53
N ALA A 46 1.50 22.60 15.72
CA ALA A 46 0.98 23.67 14.88
C ALA A 46 1.38 23.49 13.41
N HIS A 47 2.63 23.13 13.13
CA HIS A 47 3.07 22.79 11.76
C HIS A 47 2.29 21.62 11.17
N GLY A 48 2.08 20.56 11.96
CA GLY A 48 1.44 19.32 11.50
C GLY A 48 -0.06 19.41 11.24
N PHE A 49 -0.76 20.47 11.65
CA PHE A 49 -2.19 20.65 11.37
C PHE A 49 -2.58 22.05 10.89
N ALA A 50 -1.63 22.94 10.61
CA ALA A 50 -1.91 24.33 10.23
C ALA A 50 -2.85 24.45 9.02
N ALA A 51 -2.74 23.53 8.06
CA ALA A 51 -3.55 23.49 6.84
C ALA A 51 -4.85 22.67 6.98
N CYS A 52 -5.07 21.99 8.12
CA CYS A 52 -6.28 21.21 8.33
C CYS A 52 -7.53 22.10 8.43
N GLN A 53 -8.70 21.52 8.15
CA GLN A 53 -9.98 22.18 8.38
C GLN A 53 -10.19 22.42 9.89
N SER A 54 -11.12 23.33 10.23
CA SER A 54 -11.36 23.75 11.62
C SER A 54 -11.64 22.57 12.56
N ASP A 55 -12.47 21.62 12.13
CA ASP A 55 -12.86 20.44 12.93
C ASP A 55 -11.71 19.45 13.09
N ASP A 56 -10.90 19.26 12.04
CA ASP A 56 -9.68 18.45 12.10
C ASP A 56 -8.67 19.07 13.06
N LYS A 57 -8.47 20.39 13.01
CA LYS A 57 -7.60 21.10 13.95
C LYS A 57 -8.07 20.90 15.39
N ALA A 58 -9.36 21.05 15.66
CA ALA A 58 -9.92 20.83 16.99
C ALA A 58 -9.69 19.38 17.45
N SER A 59 -9.95 18.42 16.57
CA SER A 59 -9.74 16.99 16.82
C SER A 59 -8.28 16.65 17.13
N LEU A 60 -7.35 17.17 16.33
CA LEU A 60 -5.92 16.91 16.51
C LEU A 60 -5.36 17.55 17.78
N LYS A 61 -5.80 18.78 18.12
CA LYS A 61 -5.44 19.46 19.38
C LYS A 61 -5.91 18.73 20.63
N SER A 62 -7.06 18.04 20.56
CA SER A 62 -7.60 17.32 21.72
C SER A 62 -6.70 16.17 22.20
N MET A 63 -5.81 15.65 21.34
CA MET A 63 -5.01 14.43 21.58
C MET A 63 -5.84 13.16 21.84
N LEU A 64 -7.15 13.20 21.64
CA LEU A 64 -8.04 12.05 21.87
C LEU A 64 -8.39 11.29 20.59
N ARG A 65 -8.27 11.93 19.42
CA ARG A 65 -8.65 11.34 18.14
C ARG A 65 -7.44 10.75 17.41
N ASN A 66 -7.64 9.65 16.68
CA ASN A 66 -6.58 9.08 15.85
C ASN A 66 -6.27 10.00 14.66
N ASN A 67 -4.99 10.15 14.34
CA ASN A 67 -4.52 10.76 13.11
C ASN A 67 -3.87 9.68 12.23
N ILE A 68 -4.43 9.40 11.07
CA ILE A 68 -3.99 8.32 10.19
C ILE A 68 -3.18 8.89 9.02
N ALA A 69 -1.96 8.39 8.86
CA ALA A 69 -1.12 8.69 7.72
C ALA A 69 -1.67 8.04 6.46
N ILE A 70 -1.62 8.74 5.33
CA ILE A 70 -1.85 8.19 4.00
C ILE A 70 -0.54 8.36 3.22
N ILE A 71 0.08 7.24 2.85
CA ILE A 71 1.22 7.20 1.95
C ILE A 71 0.72 6.77 0.58
N THR A 72 0.94 7.60 -0.44
CA THR A 72 0.38 7.37 -1.77
C THR A 72 1.44 7.24 -2.86
N SER A 73 1.25 6.26 -3.75
CA SER A 73 2.05 6.10 -4.97
C SER A 73 1.33 6.68 -6.19
N TYR A 74 0.55 7.76 -6.00
CA TYR A 74 -0.22 8.40 -7.06
C TYR A 74 0.66 9.03 -8.15
N ASN A 75 0.31 8.77 -9.41
CA ASN A 75 0.57 9.62 -10.55
C ASN A 75 -0.57 9.43 -11.56
N ASP A 76 -0.77 10.41 -12.41
CA ASP A 76 -1.78 10.41 -13.47
C ASP A 76 -1.37 9.60 -14.71
N MET A 77 -0.06 9.45 -14.93
CA MET A 77 0.52 8.79 -16.10
C MET A 77 0.20 7.29 -16.19
N LEU A 78 0.21 6.57 -15.07
CA LEU A 78 0.16 5.11 -15.08
C LEU A 78 -1.22 4.61 -14.62
N SER A 79 -1.83 3.73 -15.42
CA SER A 79 -3.17 3.19 -15.18
C SER A 79 -3.35 2.61 -13.76
N ALA A 80 -2.31 1.98 -13.21
CA ALA A 80 -2.34 1.35 -11.89
C ALA A 80 -2.36 2.36 -10.72
N HIS A 81 -1.88 3.58 -10.95
CA HIS A 81 -1.65 4.60 -9.93
C HIS A 81 -2.63 5.77 -10.02
N GLN A 82 -3.11 6.06 -11.22
CA GLN A 82 -4.10 7.11 -11.46
C GLN A 82 -5.34 6.98 -10.55
N PRO A 83 -5.90 5.78 -10.25
CA PRO A 83 -7.03 5.65 -9.34
C PRO A 83 -6.81 6.27 -7.97
N TYR A 84 -5.57 6.37 -7.49
CA TYR A 84 -5.27 6.92 -6.18
C TYR A 84 -5.48 8.45 -6.07
N GLU A 85 -5.81 9.14 -7.15
CA GLU A 85 -6.17 10.57 -7.13
C GLU A 85 -7.31 10.87 -6.13
N SER A 86 -8.36 10.06 -6.17
CA SER A 86 -9.58 10.28 -5.38
C SER A 86 -9.55 9.61 -4.00
N TYR A 87 -8.69 8.61 -3.81
CA TYR A 87 -8.68 7.77 -2.62
C TYR A 87 -8.46 8.55 -1.32
N PRO A 88 -7.53 9.53 -1.23
CA PRO A 88 -7.37 10.33 -0.02
C PRO A 88 -8.67 11.02 0.43
N ASN A 89 -9.53 11.46 -0.49
CA ASN A 89 -10.79 12.10 -0.14
C ASN A 89 -11.82 11.10 0.38
N ILE A 90 -11.92 9.92 -0.26
CA ILE A 90 -12.77 8.82 0.21
C ILE A 90 -12.35 8.38 1.62
N ILE A 91 -11.05 8.20 1.83
CA ILE A 91 -10.45 7.78 3.10
C ILE A 91 -10.73 8.82 4.20
N ARG A 92 -10.54 10.11 3.94
CA ARG A 92 -10.83 11.17 4.92
C ARG A 92 -12.28 11.13 5.38
N LYS A 93 -13.24 11.05 4.45
CA LYS A 93 -14.67 10.93 4.76
C LYS A 93 -14.95 9.69 5.63
N ALA A 94 -14.34 8.55 5.28
CA ALA A 94 -14.48 7.31 6.04
C ALA A 94 -13.92 7.44 7.47
N LEU A 95 -12.76 8.07 7.64
CA LEU A 95 -12.13 8.33 8.94
C LEU A 95 -12.96 9.29 9.79
N HIS A 96 -13.47 10.37 9.20
CA HIS A 96 -14.35 11.31 9.89
C HIS A 96 -15.61 10.64 10.44
N SER A 97 -16.19 9.68 9.70
CA SER A 97 -17.37 8.92 10.16
C SER A 97 -17.13 8.07 11.42
N VAL A 98 -15.86 7.86 11.79
CA VAL A 98 -15.45 7.14 13.02
C VAL A 98 -14.61 8.01 13.94
N ASN A 99 -14.73 9.34 13.84
CA ASN A 99 -14.02 10.33 14.64
C ASN A 99 -12.49 10.23 14.56
N ALA A 100 -11.95 9.89 13.39
CA ALA A 100 -10.51 9.93 13.11
C ALA A 100 -10.22 10.97 12.03
N VAL A 101 -8.98 11.45 11.99
CA VAL A 101 -8.48 12.38 10.98
C VAL A 101 -7.53 11.63 10.04
N GLY A 102 -7.54 11.95 8.75
CA GLY A 102 -6.62 11.40 7.76
C GLY A 102 -5.84 12.48 7.05
N GLN A 103 -4.51 12.32 6.96
CA GLN A 103 -3.65 13.25 6.21
C GLN A 103 -2.74 12.50 5.27
N VAL A 104 -2.51 13.06 4.08
CA VAL A 104 -1.46 12.56 3.20
C VAL A 104 -0.13 12.95 3.82
N ALA A 105 0.59 11.95 4.33
CA ALA A 105 1.85 12.11 5.02
C ALA A 105 3.02 12.21 4.04
N GLY A 106 2.87 11.64 2.85
CA GLY A 106 3.86 11.72 1.79
C GLY A 106 3.44 10.98 0.52
N GLY A 107 4.05 11.38 -0.59
CA GLY A 107 4.04 10.63 -1.83
C GLY A 107 5.31 9.77 -1.95
N VAL A 108 5.19 8.60 -2.58
CA VAL A 108 6.35 7.78 -2.98
C VAL A 108 6.46 7.76 -4.50
N PRO A 109 7.68 7.67 -5.07
CA PRO A 109 7.82 7.54 -6.51
C PRO A 109 7.16 6.25 -6.99
N ALA A 110 6.52 6.31 -8.14
CA ALA A 110 5.77 5.20 -8.71
C ALA A 110 6.16 5.02 -10.17
N MET A 111 6.99 4.00 -10.43
CA MET A 111 7.39 3.63 -11.78
C MET A 111 6.65 2.38 -12.24
N CYS A 112 6.57 2.21 -13.56
CA CYS A 112 6.01 1.02 -14.19
C CYS A 112 7.10 0.24 -14.92
N ASP A 113 7.34 -0.99 -14.46
CA ASP A 113 8.24 -1.92 -15.15
C ASP A 113 7.76 -2.18 -16.59
N GLY A 114 6.44 -2.22 -16.82
CA GLY A 114 5.89 -2.37 -18.18
C GLY A 114 6.22 -1.23 -19.13
N VAL A 115 6.42 0.00 -18.63
CA VAL A 115 6.84 1.16 -19.43
C VAL A 115 8.35 1.17 -19.66
N THR A 116 9.12 0.79 -18.63
CA THR A 116 10.59 0.84 -18.68
C THR A 116 11.22 -0.42 -19.26
N GLN A 117 10.44 -1.47 -19.53
CA GLN A 117 10.95 -2.74 -20.05
C GLN A 117 11.65 -2.56 -21.40
N GLY A 118 12.92 -2.98 -21.45
CA GLY A 118 13.77 -2.82 -22.63
C GLY A 118 14.28 -1.41 -22.85
N GLN A 119 14.16 -0.52 -21.86
CA GLN A 119 14.67 0.86 -21.87
C GLN A 119 15.70 1.06 -20.75
N ASP A 120 16.55 2.07 -20.89
CA ASP A 120 17.58 2.41 -19.88
C ASP A 120 17.00 2.67 -18.48
N GLY A 121 15.75 3.14 -18.41
CA GLY A 121 15.04 3.34 -17.15
C GLY A 121 14.84 2.07 -16.31
N MET A 122 14.98 0.87 -16.89
CA MET A 122 14.87 -0.40 -16.17
C MET A 122 15.98 -0.56 -15.11
N GLU A 123 17.13 0.09 -15.28
CA GLU A 123 18.21 0.12 -14.29
C GLU A 123 17.75 0.69 -12.93
N LEU A 124 16.73 1.56 -12.95
CA LEU A 124 16.15 2.15 -11.74
C LEU A 124 15.09 1.25 -11.08
N SER A 125 14.62 0.19 -11.74
CA SER A 125 13.49 -0.62 -11.25
C SER A 125 13.73 -1.14 -9.84
N LEU A 126 14.78 -1.93 -9.62
CA LEU A 126 15.03 -2.48 -8.29
C LEU A 126 15.44 -1.41 -7.27
N LEU A 127 16.19 -0.39 -7.70
CA LEU A 127 16.61 0.71 -6.84
C LEU A 127 15.43 1.54 -6.33
N SER A 128 14.35 1.65 -7.12
CA SER A 128 13.14 2.36 -6.73
C SER A 128 12.55 1.82 -5.43
N ARG A 129 12.67 0.51 -5.15
CA ARG A 129 12.18 -0.11 -3.92
C ARG A 129 12.74 0.57 -2.67
N GLU A 130 14.05 0.84 -2.67
CA GLU A 130 14.73 1.49 -1.54
C GLU A 130 14.32 2.95 -1.40
N VAL A 131 14.19 3.64 -2.54
CA VAL A 131 13.72 5.04 -2.57
C VAL A 131 12.29 5.12 -2.03
N ILE A 132 11.41 4.22 -2.45
CA ILE A 132 10.02 4.13 -1.96
C ILE A 132 10.00 3.90 -0.45
N ALA A 133 10.80 2.96 0.05
CA ALA A 133 10.90 2.69 1.48
C ALA A 133 11.36 3.93 2.26
N MET A 134 12.38 4.62 1.77
CA MET A 134 12.91 5.84 2.38
C MET A 134 11.90 7.00 2.30
N SER A 135 11.25 7.23 1.17
CA SER A 135 10.23 8.28 1.00
C SER A 135 9.05 8.07 1.94
N ALA A 136 8.56 6.82 2.08
CA ALA A 136 7.51 6.49 3.03
C ALA A 136 7.97 6.71 4.48
N ALA A 137 9.21 6.34 4.82
CA ALA A 137 9.78 6.60 6.13
C ALA A 137 9.89 8.11 6.46
N ILE A 138 10.29 8.93 5.48
CA ILE A 138 10.32 10.39 5.60
C ILE A 138 8.91 10.92 5.88
N GLY A 139 7.89 10.46 5.14
CA GLY A 139 6.50 10.86 5.38
C GLY A 139 6.01 10.55 6.80
N LEU A 140 6.43 9.42 7.38
CA LEU A 140 6.07 9.00 8.74
C LEU A 140 6.93 9.62 9.85
N SER A 141 8.10 10.17 9.51
CA SER A 141 9.09 10.70 10.46
C SER A 141 8.59 11.87 11.31
N HIS A 142 7.51 12.53 10.89
CA HIS A 142 6.86 13.62 11.63
C HIS A 142 6.31 13.20 13.00
N ASN A 143 6.14 11.90 13.26
CA ASN A 143 5.63 11.36 14.53
C ASN A 143 4.24 11.93 14.92
N MET A 144 3.44 12.27 13.91
CA MET A 144 2.11 12.87 14.05
C MET A 144 0.96 11.85 14.05
N PHE A 145 1.26 10.59 13.73
CA PHE A 145 0.28 9.60 13.30
C PHE A 145 0.17 8.42 14.27
N ASP A 146 -1.04 7.88 14.37
CA ASP A 146 -1.40 6.75 15.25
C ASP A 146 -1.60 5.44 14.47
N GLY A 147 -1.54 5.52 13.14
CA GLY A 147 -1.66 4.42 12.20
C GLY A 147 -1.41 4.90 10.78
N ALA A 148 -1.26 3.98 9.82
CA ALA A 148 -0.92 4.30 8.44
C ALA A 148 -1.72 3.48 7.41
N LEU A 149 -2.05 4.13 6.31
CA LEU A 149 -2.64 3.54 5.11
C LEU A 149 -1.64 3.66 3.96
N TYR A 150 -1.43 2.56 3.26
CA TYR A 150 -0.46 2.46 2.16
C TYR A 150 -1.20 2.22 0.84
N LEU A 151 -1.19 3.23 -0.03
CA LEU A 151 -1.78 3.18 -1.36
C LEU A 151 -0.69 2.86 -2.37
N GLY A 152 -0.50 1.58 -2.67
CA GLY A 152 0.50 1.13 -3.63
C GLY A 152 0.22 -0.28 -4.15
N VAL A 153 0.52 -0.50 -5.43
CA VAL A 153 0.09 -1.73 -6.12
C VAL A 153 1.13 -2.36 -7.07
N CYS A 154 2.01 -1.57 -7.67
CA CYS A 154 2.98 -2.07 -8.67
C CYS A 154 4.17 -2.80 -8.05
N ASP A 155 4.90 -3.48 -8.93
CA ASP A 155 5.97 -4.44 -8.65
C ASP A 155 6.86 -4.05 -7.45
N LYS A 156 7.57 -2.92 -7.54
CA LYS A 156 8.55 -2.48 -6.54
C LYS A 156 7.95 -1.61 -5.42
N ILE A 157 6.73 -1.13 -5.63
CA ILE A 157 6.03 -0.24 -4.68
C ILE A 157 5.60 -1.00 -3.44
N VAL A 158 4.92 -2.13 -3.60
CA VAL A 158 4.43 -2.93 -2.46
C VAL A 158 5.56 -3.36 -1.52
N PRO A 159 6.69 -3.94 -1.99
CA PRO A 159 7.78 -4.31 -1.10
C PRO A 159 8.46 -3.09 -0.47
N GLY A 160 8.63 -1.98 -1.20
CA GLY A 160 9.19 -0.75 -0.64
C GLY A 160 8.32 -0.17 0.49
N LEU A 161 7.00 -0.09 0.26
CA LEU A 161 6.05 0.33 1.29
C LEU A 161 6.00 -0.65 2.47
N THR A 162 6.12 -1.95 2.21
CA THR A 162 6.18 -2.98 3.26
C THR A 162 7.42 -2.83 4.13
N MET A 163 8.58 -2.54 3.53
CA MET A 163 9.83 -2.26 4.27
C MET A 163 9.70 -1.04 5.17
N ALA A 164 9.09 0.05 4.67
CA ALA A 164 8.80 1.22 5.48
C ALA A 164 7.81 0.90 6.62
N ALA A 165 6.70 0.24 6.31
CA ALA A 165 5.67 -0.11 7.28
C ALA A 165 6.23 -0.98 8.42
N LEU A 166 7.04 -1.99 8.09
CA LEU A 166 7.70 -2.82 9.10
C LEU A 166 8.76 -2.06 9.91
N SER A 167 9.43 -1.07 9.32
CA SER A 167 10.35 -0.19 10.06
C SER A 167 9.60 0.63 11.12
N PHE A 168 8.40 1.10 10.78
CA PHE A 168 7.44 1.74 11.69
C PHE A 168 6.45 0.73 12.28
N GLY A 169 6.87 -0.52 12.50
CA GLY A 169 5.96 -1.61 12.83
C GLY A 169 5.16 -1.48 14.14
N HIS A 170 5.40 -0.44 14.93
CA HIS A 170 4.58 -0.05 16.10
C HIS A 170 3.27 0.63 15.70
N LEU A 171 3.21 1.20 14.49
CA LEU A 171 2.00 1.74 13.89
C LEU A 171 1.15 0.61 13.30
N PRO A 172 -0.14 0.54 13.65
CA PRO A 172 -1.10 -0.24 12.90
C PRO A 172 -1.14 0.24 11.45
N SER A 173 -1.19 -0.70 10.52
CA SER A 173 -1.01 -0.41 9.10
C SER A 173 -1.95 -1.25 8.24
N VAL A 174 -2.57 -0.65 7.23
CA VAL A 174 -3.38 -1.36 6.23
C VAL A 174 -3.00 -0.90 4.82
N PHE A 175 -2.82 -1.85 3.92
CA PHE A 175 -2.54 -1.63 2.50
C PHE A 175 -3.85 -1.61 1.72
N ILE A 176 -3.95 -0.73 0.74
CA ILE A 176 -5.16 -0.60 -0.10
C ILE A 176 -4.74 -0.66 -1.57
N PRO A 177 -5.02 -1.77 -2.26
CA PRO A 177 -4.78 -1.86 -3.69
C PRO A 177 -5.80 -1.03 -4.47
N SER A 178 -5.40 -0.51 -5.63
CA SER A 178 -6.32 0.00 -6.64
C SER A 178 -7.07 -1.14 -7.36
N GLY A 179 -6.38 -2.26 -7.56
CA GLY A 179 -6.90 -3.48 -8.19
C GLY A 179 -6.52 -3.62 -9.66
N PRO A 180 -6.75 -4.81 -10.26
CA PRO A 180 -6.47 -5.06 -11.67
C PRO A 180 -7.47 -4.35 -12.56
N MET A 181 -7.04 -3.93 -13.75
CA MET A 181 -7.96 -3.49 -14.80
C MET A 181 -8.88 -4.65 -15.22
N ALA A 182 -10.02 -4.33 -15.86
CA ALA A 182 -10.86 -5.34 -16.49
C ALA A 182 -10.11 -6.04 -17.65
N SER A 183 -10.63 -7.19 -18.11
CA SER A 183 -10.02 -7.88 -19.25
C SER A 183 -10.27 -7.13 -20.56
N GLY A 184 -9.19 -6.82 -21.28
CA GLY A 184 -9.23 -6.15 -22.59
C GLY A 184 -9.09 -7.13 -23.75
N LEU A 185 -8.38 -6.70 -24.79
CA LEU A 185 -8.07 -7.53 -25.95
C LEU A 185 -7.40 -8.85 -25.54
N ALA A 186 -7.91 -9.97 -26.07
CA ALA A 186 -7.38 -11.29 -25.76
C ALA A 186 -5.93 -11.45 -26.25
N ASN A 187 -5.10 -12.13 -25.45
CA ASN A 187 -3.68 -12.37 -25.77
C ASN A 187 -3.46 -13.03 -27.14
N LYS A 188 -4.36 -13.93 -27.58
CA LYS A 188 -4.27 -14.57 -28.90
C LYS A 188 -4.32 -13.54 -30.03
N GLU A 189 -5.22 -12.58 -29.92
CA GLU A 189 -5.40 -11.55 -30.94
C GLU A 189 -4.23 -10.55 -30.94
N LYS A 190 -3.78 -10.16 -29.75
CA LYS A 190 -2.56 -9.36 -29.57
C LYS A 190 -1.33 -10.01 -30.22
N VAL A 191 -1.12 -11.31 -30.00
CA VAL A 191 -0.01 -12.07 -30.62
C VAL A 191 -0.15 -12.12 -32.14
N ARG A 192 -1.37 -12.35 -32.65
CA ARG A 192 -1.65 -12.35 -34.09
C ARG A 192 -1.28 -11.02 -34.74
N ILE A 193 -1.65 -9.89 -34.13
CA ILE A 193 -1.35 -8.55 -34.67
C ILE A 193 0.17 -8.27 -34.62
N ARG A 194 0.87 -8.66 -33.54
CA ARG A 194 2.34 -8.59 -33.48
C ARG A 194 3.02 -9.37 -34.61
N GLN A 195 2.51 -10.57 -34.90
CA GLN A 195 3.04 -11.40 -35.98
C GLN A 195 2.82 -10.73 -37.34
N LEU A 196 1.62 -10.21 -37.61
CA LEU A 196 1.34 -9.48 -38.84
C LEU A 196 2.23 -8.24 -39.02
N TYR A 197 2.53 -7.53 -37.94
CA TYR A 197 3.43 -6.38 -37.99
C TYR A 197 4.86 -6.81 -38.35
N ALA A 198 5.36 -7.88 -37.73
CA ALA A 198 6.67 -8.45 -38.06
C ALA A 198 6.76 -8.96 -39.51
N GLU A 199 5.64 -9.42 -40.07
CA GLU A 199 5.50 -9.81 -41.48
C GLU A 199 5.31 -8.62 -42.44
N GLY A 200 5.22 -7.38 -41.93
CA GLY A 200 4.98 -6.17 -42.73
C GLY A 200 3.55 -6.04 -43.27
N LYS A 201 2.60 -6.80 -42.74
CA LYS A 201 1.19 -6.86 -43.20
C LYS A 201 0.28 -5.83 -42.52
N VAL A 202 0.71 -5.24 -41.42
CA VAL A 202 0.02 -4.13 -40.75
C VAL A 202 1.03 -3.06 -40.37
N ASP A 203 0.57 -1.82 -40.21
CA ASP A 203 1.41 -0.69 -39.84
C ASP A 203 1.63 -0.57 -38.32
N ARG A 204 2.43 0.42 -37.93
CA ARG A 204 2.72 0.71 -36.51
C ARG A 204 1.48 1.17 -35.74
N MET A 205 0.54 1.83 -36.40
CA MET A 205 -0.68 2.34 -35.75
C MET A 205 -1.61 1.19 -35.37
N ALA A 206 -1.80 0.22 -36.26
CA ALA A 206 -2.56 -1.00 -35.97
C ALA A 206 -1.94 -1.81 -34.82
N LEU A 207 -0.60 -1.91 -34.77
CA LEU A 207 0.09 -2.53 -33.63
C LEU A 207 -0.18 -1.76 -32.32
N LEU A 208 -0.04 -0.43 -32.34
CA LEU A 208 -0.27 0.40 -31.16
C LEU A 208 -1.70 0.31 -30.65
N GLU A 209 -2.69 0.33 -31.55
CA GLU A 209 -4.11 0.20 -31.19
C GLU A 209 -4.38 -1.15 -30.51
N SER A 210 -3.78 -2.24 -31.00
CA SER A 210 -3.87 -3.55 -30.36
C SER A 210 -3.26 -3.59 -28.95
N GLU A 211 -2.11 -2.94 -28.76
CA GLU A 211 -1.47 -2.84 -27.45
C GLU A 211 -2.30 -1.98 -26.49
N ALA A 212 -2.83 -0.85 -26.95
CA ALA A 212 -3.69 0.04 -26.19
C ALA A 212 -5.02 -0.61 -25.79
N ALA A 213 -5.62 -1.40 -26.69
CA ALA A 213 -6.82 -2.19 -26.39
C ALA A 213 -6.58 -3.30 -25.35
N SER A 214 -5.32 -3.68 -25.12
CA SER A 214 -4.96 -4.58 -24.01
C SER A 214 -4.89 -3.82 -22.69
N TYR A 215 -4.25 -2.64 -22.68
CA TYR A 215 -4.08 -1.75 -21.52
C TYR A 215 -5.06 -0.56 -21.57
N HIS A 216 -6.34 -0.87 -21.51
CA HIS A 216 -7.43 0.02 -21.94
C HIS A 216 -8.15 0.76 -20.81
N ALA A 217 -7.84 0.48 -19.55
CA ALA A 217 -8.56 1.00 -18.40
C ALA A 217 -7.64 1.20 -17.17
N PRO A 218 -8.06 2.01 -16.18
CA PRO A 218 -7.36 2.11 -14.91
C PRO A 218 -7.24 0.75 -14.19
N GLY A 219 -6.14 0.56 -13.48
CA GLY A 219 -5.80 -0.66 -12.75
C GLY A 219 -4.44 -1.27 -13.14
N THR A 220 -4.04 -2.30 -12.39
CA THR A 220 -2.82 -3.08 -12.68
C THR A 220 -2.99 -4.02 -13.86
N CYS A 221 -1.87 -4.56 -14.34
CA CYS A 221 -1.85 -5.64 -15.32
C CYS A 221 -2.78 -6.79 -14.93
N THR A 222 -3.43 -7.42 -15.91
CA THR A 222 -4.43 -8.48 -15.68
C THR A 222 -3.85 -9.88 -15.43
N PHE A 223 -2.56 -10.08 -15.71
CA PHE A 223 -1.88 -11.37 -15.50
C PHE A 223 -1.25 -11.46 -14.11
N TYR A 224 -0.97 -12.67 -13.64
CA TYR A 224 -0.30 -12.93 -12.35
C TYR A 224 1.21 -12.66 -12.43
N GLY A 225 1.57 -11.41 -12.70
CA GLY A 225 2.93 -10.89 -12.57
C GLY A 225 3.25 -10.52 -11.11
N THR A 226 4.38 -9.85 -10.90
CA THR A 226 4.84 -9.48 -9.57
C THR A 226 3.86 -8.58 -8.83
N ALA A 227 3.22 -7.62 -9.51
CA ALA A 227 2.25 -6.71 -8.89
C ALA A 227 1.10 -7.47 -8.21
N ASN A 228 0.41 -8.34 -8.95
CA ASN A 228 -0.71 -9.13 -8.45
C ASN A 228 -0.27 -10.21 -7.46
N THR A 229 0.91 -10.80 -7.65
CA THR A 229 1.50 -11.75 -6.69
C THR A 229 1.80 -11.06 -5.35
N ASN A 230 2.34 -9.84 -5.38
CA ASN A 230 2.60 -9.06 -4.18
C ASN A 230 1.31 -8.71 -3.45
N GLN A 231 0.21 -8.40 -4.16
CA GLN A 231 -1.11 -8.20 -3.54
C GLN A 231 -1.55 -9.43 -2.75
N MET A 232 -1.45 -10.62 -3.36
CA MET A 232 -1.73 -11.87 -2.65
C MET A 232 -0.86 -12.04 -1.41
N VAL A 233 0.45 -11.77 -1.52
CA VAL A 233 1.38 -11.90 -0.39
C VAL A 233 0.97 -10.98 0.76
N VAL A 234 0.70 -9.70 0.50
CA VAL A 234 0.32 -8.77 1.58
C VAL A 234 -1.07 -9.04 2.14
N GLU A 235 -1.99 -9.58 1.34
CA GLU A 235 -3.28 -10.07 1.82
C GLU A 235 -3.11 -11.28 2.76
N PHE A 236 -2.32 -12.28 2.36
CA PHE A 236 -2.02 -13.45 3.20
C PHE A 236 -1.25 -13.10 4.48
N MET A 237 -0.42 -12.05 4.44
CA MET A 237 0.26 -11.52 5.62
C MET A 237 -0.68 -10.74 6.56
N GLY A 238 -1.97 -10.60 6.23
CA GLY A 238 -2.95 -9.87 7.05
C GLY A 238 -2.81 -8.36 6.98
N MET A 239 -2.15 -7.84 5.93
CA MET A 239 -1.87 -6.41 5.77
C MET A 239 -2.92 -5.70 4.90
N GLN A 240 -3.86 -6.45 4.31
CA GLN A 240 -4.97 -5.95 3.51
C GLN A 240 -6.29 -6.55 4.02
N LEU A 241 -7.42 -5.98 3.59
CA LEU A 241 -8.71 -6.63 3.81
C LEU A 241 -8.81 -7.91 2.97
N PRO A 242 -9.32 -9.03 3.53
CA PRO A 242 -9.56 -10.25 2.77
C PRO A 242 -10.47 -10.01 1.56
N GLY A 243 -10.12 -10.61 0.43
CA GLY A 243 -10.81 -10.47 -0.84
C GLY A 243 -10.58 -9.15 -1.58
N SER A 244 -9.74 -8.25 -1.05
CA SER A 244 -9.58 -6.91 -1.64
C SER A 244 -8.59 -6.82 -2.80
N SER A 245 -7.66 -7.78 -2.96
CA SER A 245 -6.58 -7.71 -3.96
C SER A 245 -7.08 -7.55 -5.40
N PHE A 246 -8.15 -8.29 -5.76
CA PHE A 246 -8.55 -8.49 -7.15
C PHE A 246 -9.86 -7.80 -7.54
N VAL A 247 -10.41 -6.95 -6.69
CA VAL A 247 -11.60 -6.14 -7.05
C VAL A 247 -11.19 -5.04 -8.03
N HIS A 248 -11.90 -4.87 -9.14
CA HIS A 248 -11.56 -3.86 -10.15
C HIS A 248 -11.73 -2.43 -9.60
N PRO A 249 -10.94 -1.45 -10.07
CA PRO A 249 -11.04 -0.06 -9.62
C PRO A 249 -12.44 0.57 -9.77
N ASP A 250 -13.18 0.16 -10.79
CA ASP A 250 -14.51 0.68 -11.18
C ASP A 250 -15.67 -0.08 -10.52
N ALA A 251 -15.40 -1.18 -9.82
CA ALA A 251 -16.43 -1.92 -9.10
C ALA A 251 -16.89 -1.16 -7.85
N GLU A 252 -18.20 -1.10 -7.60
CA GLU A 252 -18.77 -0.47 -6.41
C GLU A 252 -18.15 -1.02 -5.10
N LEU A 253 -17.81 -2.31 -5.10
CA LEU A 253 -17.16 -2.97 -3.97
C LEU A 253 -15.78 -2.36 -3.63
N ARG A 254 -15.04 -1.79 -4.60
CA ARG A 254 -13.72 -1.19 -4.36
C ARG A 254 -13.81 0.01 -3.41
N GLU A 255 -14.80 0.88 -3.61
CA GLU A 255 -15.00 2.02 -2.71
C GLU A 255 -15.39 1.53 -1.31
N ALA A 256 -16.32 0.57 -1.21
CA ALA A 256 -16.73 -0.01 0.06
C ALA A 256 -15.55 -0.64 0.83
N LEU A 257 -14.66 -1.37 0.13
CA LEU A 257 -13.43 -1.93 0.70
C LEU A 257 -12.45 -0.84 1.15
N THR A 258 -12.31 0.24 0.39
CA THR A 258 -11.44 1.38 0.75
C THR A 258 -11.94 2.06 2.02
N VAL A 259 -13.26 2.28 2.13
CA VAL A 259 -13.92 2.82 3.33
C VAL A 259 -13.73 1.86 4.52
N ALA A 260 -13.93 0.55 4.30
CA ALA A 260 -13.76 -0.45 5.35
C ALA A 260 -12.30 -0.53 5.85
N ALA A 261 -11.31 -0.41 4.95
CA ALA A 261 -9.90 -0.44 5.29
C ALA A 261 -9.50 0.78 6.14
N ALA A 262 -9.99 1.97 5.76
CA ALA A 262 -9.79 3.20 6.52
C ALA A 262 -10.38 3.11 7.94
N ARG A 263 -11.54 2.46 8.11
CA ARG A 263 -12.11 2.19 9.44
C ARG A 263 -11.40 1.06 10.17
N GLN A 264 -10.83 0.09 9.46
CA GLN A 264 -10.12 -1.02 10.08
C GLN A 264 -8.84 -0.54 10.76
N VAL A 265 -8.04 0.32 10.12
CA VAL A 265 -6.79 0.81 10.73
C VAL A 265 -7.04 1.53 12.05
N THR A 266 -8.16 2.26 12.19
CA THR A 266 -8.49 2.96 13.45
C THR A 266 -8.89 1.99 14.58
N ARG A 267 -9.49 0.84 14.25
CA ARG A 267 -9.80 -0.21 15.24
C ARG A 267 -8.55 -0.87 15.82
N LEU A 268 -7.46 -0.87 15.04
CA LEU A 268 -6.19 -1.48 15.41
C LEU A 268 -5.28 -0.54 16.23
N THR A 269 -5.62 0.74 16.38
CA THR A 269 -4.84 1.70 17.18
C THR A 269 -5.09 1.53 18.68
N GLY A 270 -4.23 2.14 19.50
CA GLY A 270 -4.33 2.09 20.96
C GLY A 270 -5.62 2.69 21.53
N ASN A 271 -6.27 3.59 20.79
CA ASN A 271 -7.59 4.13 21.13
C ASN A 271 -8.76 3.23 20.67
N GLY A 272 -8.46 2.17 19.91
CA GLY A 272 -9.43 1.16 19.47
C GLY A 272 -9.61 0.05 20.51
N ASN A 273 -10.38 -0.97 20.13
CA ASN A 273 -10.66 -2.10 21.03
C ASN A 273 -9.48 -3.07 21.16
N GLU A 274 -8.59 -3.11 20.17
CA GLU A 274 -7.45 -4.02 20.13
C GLU A 274 -6.24 -3.32 19.50
N TRP A 275 -5.23 -2.99 20.32
CA TRP A 275 -3.97 -2.50 19.75
C TRP A 275 -3.24 -3.64 19.04
N MET A 276 -3.18 -3.58 17.71
CA MET A 276 -2.52 -4.56 16.86
C MET A 276 -1.51 -3.86 15.95
N PRO A 277 -0.26 -3.68 16.40
CA PRO A 277 0.77 -3.05 15.60
C PRO A 277 1.20 -3.99 14.46
N LEU A 278 1.59 -3.43 13.30
CA LEU A 278 1.93 -4.23 12.12
C LEU A 278 3.03 -5.27 12.41
N GLY A 279 4.03 -4.89 13.21
CA GLY A 279 5.14 -5.76 13.57
C GLY A 279 4.72 -7.02 14.34
N GLN A 280 3.55 -7.00 15.01
CA GLN A 280 2.95 -8.16 15.65
C GLN A 280 1.95 -8.89 14.76
N ASN A 281 1.27 -8.18 13.84
CA ASN A 281 0.35 -8.76 12.86
C ASN A 281 1.08 -9.72 11.90
N VAL A 282 2.24 -9.31 11.38
CA VAL A 282 3.06 -10.17 10.51
C VAL A 282 3.74 -11.24 11.36
N ARG A 283 3.04 -12.35 11.60
CA ARG A 283 3.50 -13.50 12.39
C ARG A 283 4.21 -14.54 11.53
N ARG A 284 4.90 -15.47 12.20
CA ARG A 284 5.55 -16.62 11.56
C ARG A 284 4.57 -17.70 11.12
N GLU A 285 3.37 -17.67 11.69
CA GLU A 285 2.24 -18.56 11.43
C GLU A 285 1.08 -17.69 10.94
N SER A 286 1.11 -17.29 9.67
CA SER A 286 -0.05 -16.71 8.99
C SER A 286 -0.97 -17.86 8.53
N GLY A 287 -1.52 -18.58 9.49
CA GLY A 287 -2.35 -19.77 9.27
C GLY A 287 -2.79 -20.36 10.61
N GLY A 288 -3.87 -19.81 11.15
CA GLY A 288 -4.51 -20.20 12.40
C GLY A 288 -5.54 -19.17 12.82
#